data_AF-A0A1I5GDJ3-F1
#
_entry.id   AF-A0A1I5GDJ3-F1
#
_cell.length_a   1.000
_cell.length_b   1.000
_cell.length_c   1.000
_cell.angle_alpha   90.00
_cell.angle_beta   90.00
_cell.angle_gamma   90.00
#
_symmetry.space_group_name_H-M   'P 1'
#
loop_
_entity.id
_entity.type
_entity.pdbx_description
1 polymer ?
#
loop_
_entity_poly.entity_id
_entity_poly.type
_entity_poly.pdbx_seq_one_letter_code
_entity_poly.pdbx_strand_id
1 'polypeptide(L)'
;MAYKAWIIGYNLGGTLGLYWNGTAWSQVAYPLVGFPTAVSAAPDGTGYSIAGIAAAGGPGAILRWTGSAWVDPQVPLPPSSSITAVDVRAAGDVWLAGTTAATGTSVTGLVMHFDGTSWERIDVPGNLGVPGNQGPLHRMVATSPTNVHVLRVRQNAQVTNAILRYDGTSWTTIGTPLNAAGIGMSSDGGSGVVMLPITTGTAAQYMHYDGSAWTTLNGPARSGSVQASDVDARPGTTAVVSAGTASQADRKTPFIEYFS
;
A
#
# COMPACT_ATOMS: atom_id res chain seq x y z
N MET A 1 15.51 -0.35 -21.28
CA MET A 1 16.21 0.06 -20.04
C MET A 1 15.75 -0.89 -18.94
N ALA A 2 16.66 -1.41 -18.12
CA ALA A 2 16.26 -2.31 -17.04
C ALA A 2 15.79 -1.50 -15.84
N TYR A 3 14.58 -1.79 -15.37
CA TYR A 3 14.00 -1.15 -14.20
C TYR A 3 14.78 -1.54 -12.93
N LYS A 4 14.77 -0.65 -11.94
CA LYS A 4 15.31 -0.92 -10.60
C LYS A 4 14.20 -1.53 -9.73
N ALA A 5 14.56 -2.38 -8.78
CA ALA A 5 13.60 -3.01 -7.87
C ALA A 5 14.18 -3.21 -6.47
N TRP A 6 13.31 -3.34 -5.48
CA TRP A 6 13.65 -3.53 -4.09
C TRP A 6 12.85 -4.67 -3.50
N ILE A 7 13.48 -5.43 -2.62
CA ILE A 7 12.81 -6.32 -1.68
C ILE A 7 13.25 -5.88 -0.30
N ILE A 8 12.30 -5.69 0.59
CA ILE A 8 12.54 -5.48 2.01
C ILE A 8 11.92 -6.65 2.77
N GLY A 9 12.45 -6.93 3.95
CA GLY A 9 11.84 -7.91 4.82
C GLY A 9 12.66 -8.11 6.07
N TYR A 10 12.37 -9.21 6.75
CA TYR A 10 13.10 -9.61 7.93
C TYR A 10 13.10 -11.13 8.03
N ASN A 11 14.07 -11.67 8.74
CA ASN A 11 14.14 -13.07 9.13
C ASN A 11 14.60 -13.16 10.59
N LEU A 12 14.85 -14.36 11.09
CA LEU A 12 15.30 -14.57 12.47
C LEU A 12 16.64 -13.87 12.80
N GLY A 13 17.43 -13.51 11.79
CA GLY A 13 18.69 -12.79 11.91
C GLY A 13 18.59 -11.27 11.77
N GLY A 14 17.40 -10.70 11.55
CA GLY A 14 17.17 -9.25 11.45
C GLY A 14 16.52 -8.81 10.14
N THR A 15 16.62 -7.51 9.85
CA THR A 15 16.08 -6.92 8.61
C THR A 15 16.94 -7.28 7.38
N LEU A 16 16.30 -7.32 6.22
CA LEU A 16 16.92 -7.59 4.92
C LEU A 16 16.47 -6.53 3.91
N GLY A 17 17.42 -6.04 3.12
CA GLY A 17 17.17 -5.30 1.90
C GLY A 17 17.88 -5.97 0.73
N LEU A 18 17.18 -6.17 -0.39
CA LEU A 18 17.76 -6.53 -1.67
C LEU A 18 17.46 -5.42 -2.67
N TYR A 19 18.44 -5.09 -3.50
CA TYR A 19 18.34 -4.11 -4.56
C TYR A 19 18.72 -4.74 -5.89
N TRP A 20 17.86 -4.57 -6.88
CA TRP A 20 18.11 -4.94 -8.26
C TRP A 20 18.58 -3.70 -9.03
N ASN A 21 19.80 -3.76 -9.55
CA ASN A 21 20.41 -2.65 -10.28
C ASN A 21 20.08 -2.65 -11.79
N GLY A 22 19.21 -3.56 -12.25
CA GLY A 22 18.92 -3.78 -13.66
C GLY A 22 19.54 -5.05 -14.24
N THR A 23 20.56 -5.62 -13.61
CA THR A 23 21.26 -6.82 -14.09
C THR A 23 21.49 -7.90 -13.03
N ALA A 24 21.64 -7.50 -11.76
CA ALA A 24 21.86 -8.42 -10.65
C ALA A 24 21.20 -7.91 -9.36
N TRP A 25 20.82 -8.87 -8.51
CA TRP A 25 20.41 -8.59 -7.14
C TRP A 25 21.66 -8.46 -6.25
N SER A 26 21.65 -7.47 -5.37
CA SER A 26 22.64 -7.30 -4.32
C SER A 26 21.95 -7.05 -2.99
N GLN A 27 22.48 -7.63 -1.92
CA GLN A 27 22.04 -7.31 -0.57
C GLN A 27 22.52 -5.90 -0.19
N VAL A 28 21.63 -5.10 0.40
CA VAL A 28 21.92 -3.78 0.93
C VAL A 28 21.51 -3.72 2.39
N ALA A 29 22.22 -2.91 3.18
CA ALA A 29 21.89 -2.74 4.59
C ALA A 29 20.52 -2.07 4.73
N TYR A 30 19.67 -2.59 5.61
CA TYR A 30 18.41 -1.97 6.00
C TYR A 30 18.48 -1.58 7.48
N PRO A 31 18.25 -0.31 7.85
CA PRO A 31 18.35 0.15 9.24
C PRO A 31 17.44 -0.65 10.19
N LEU A 32 17.94 -1.00 11.38
CA LEU A 32 17.19 -1.72 12.41
C LEU A 32 16.25 -0.78 13.20
N VAL A 33 15.36 -0.09 12.49
CA VAL A 33 14.42 0.91 13.03
C VAL A 33 12.97 0.39 13.12
N GLY A 34 12.81 -0.93 13.07
CA GLY A 34 11.51 -1.62 13.10
C GLY A 34 11.41 -2.71 12.05
N PHE A 35 10.25 -3.37 12.00
CA PHE A 35 9.97 -4.36 10.96
C PHE A 35 9.59 -3.64 9.66
N PRO A 36 10.23 -3.93 8.52
CA PRO A 36 9.82 -3.38 7.24
C PRO A 36 8.41 -3.89 6.88
N THR A 37 7.48 -2.97 6.61
CA THR A 37 6.07 -3.28 6.34
C THR A 37 5.61 -2.88 4.94
N ALA A 38 6.28 -1.91 4.32
CA ALA A 38 5.99 -1.48 2.94
C ALA A 38 7.25 -0.93 2.26
N VAL A 39 7.32 -1.12 0.95
CA VAL A 39 8.29 -0.47 0.05
C VAL A 39 7.55 -0.08 -1.22
N SER A 40 7.85 1.09 -1.75
CA SER A 40 7.44 1.49 -3.10
C SER A 40 8.61 2.19 -3.77
N ALA A 41 8.62 2.14 -5.10
CA ALA A 41 9.77 2.55 -5.85
C ALA A 41 9.46 2.95 -7.29
N ALA A 42 10.10 4.01 -7.74
CA ALA A 42 9.95 4.53 -9.08
C ALA A 42 11.02 3.97 -10.05
N PRO A 43 10.74 3.97 -11.38
CA PRO A 43 11.69 3.58 -12.41
C PRO A 43 13.05 4.30 -12.35
N ASP A 44 13.09 5.53 -11.82
CA ASP A 44 14.30 6.34 -11.72
C ASP A 44 15.28 5.85 -10.64
N GLY A 45 14.85 4.97 -9.73
CA GLY A 45 15.66 4.51 -8.61
C GLY A 45 15.32 5.14 -7.27
N THR A 46 14.31 5.99 -7.21
CA THR A 46 13.77 6.48 -5.96
C THR A 46 13.03 5.35 -5.28
N GLY A 47 13.40 5.04 -4.05
CA GLY A 47 12.73 4.03 -3.23
C GLY A 47 12.40 4.61 -1.87
N TYR A 48 11.20 4.34 -1.38
CA TYR A 48 10.79 4.64 -0.01
C TYR A 48 10.29 3.38 0.67
N SER A 49 10.53 3.29 1.97
CA SER A 49 10.09 2.18 2.79
C SER A 49 9.52 2.66 4.11
N ILE A 50 8.53 1.92 4.60
CA ILE A 50 7.96 2.07 5.94
C ILE A 50 8.44 0.90 6.79
N ALA A 51 8.89 1.21 8.01
CA ALA A 51 9.20 0.22 9.03
C ALA A 51 8.56 0.60 10.36
N GLY A 52 8.15 -0.39 11.17
CA GLY A 52 7.63 -0.13 12.51
C GLY A 52 6.75 -1.26 13.04
N ILE A 53 6.08 -0.99 14.16
CA ILE A 53 5.09 -1.88 14.78
C ILE A 53 3.75 -1.15 14.68
N ALA A 54 2.95 -1.48 13.66
CA ALA A 54 1.75 -0.74 13.28
C ALA A 54 0.61 -0.77 14.34
N ALA A 55 0.66 -1.65 15.33
CA ALA A 55 -0.50 -2.04 16.13
C ALA A 55 -1.00 -1.02 17.19
N ALA A 56 -0.33 0.11 17.43
CA ALA A 56 -0.74 1.01 18.52
C ALA A 56 -0.31 2.48 18.36
N GLY A 57 -0.10 2.97 17.14
CA GLY A 57 0.43 4.33 16.95
C GLY A 57 1.89 4.49 17.37
N GLY A 58 2.66 3.39 17.33
CA GLY A 58 4.11 3.42 17.49
C GLY A 58 4.80 4.10 16.30
N PRO A 59 5.99 4.67 16.50
CA PRO A 59 6.71 5.38 15.44
C PRO A 59 6.94 4.45 14.26
N GLY A 60 6.34 4.80 13.12
CA GLY A 60 6.75 4.28 11.83
C GLY A 60 7.96 5.08 11.37
N ALA A 61 9.09 4.41 11.14
CA ALA A 61 10.19 5.00 10.42
C ALA A 61 9.84 5.05 8.94
N ILE A 62 10.08 6.20 8.32
CA ILE A 62 10.08 6.36 6.87
C ILE A 62 11.54 6.38 6.45
N LEU A 63 11.87 5.59 5.43
CA LEU A 63 13.22 5.51 4.90
C LEU A 63 13.20 5.83 3.42
N ARG A 64 14.17 6.62 2.96
CA ARG A 64 14.43 6.93 1.55
C ARG A 64 15.75 6.30 1.13
N TRP A 65 15.76 5.65 -0.03
CA TRP A 65 16.96 5.16 -0.67
C TRP A 65 17.70 6.31 -1.37
N THR A 66 18.99 6.49 -1.06
CA THR A 66 19.85 7.54 -1.65
C THR A 66 20.64 7.08 -2.86
N GLY A 67 20.53 5.79 -3.24
CA GLY A 67 21.44 5.15 -4.19
C GLY A 67 22.50 4.28 -3.51
N SER A 68 22.80 4.53 -2.23
CA SER A 68 23.79 3.76 -1.46
C SER A 68 23.31 3.33 -0.07
N ALA A 69 22.39 4.07 0.54
CA ALA A 69 21.88 3.78 1.87
C ALA A 69 20.41 4.20 2.02
N TRP A 70 19.73 3.58 2.98
CA TRP A 70 18.45 4.05 3.48
C TRP A 70 18.67 5.10 4.55
N VAL A 71 18.03 6.27 4.40
CA VAL A 71 18.13 7.40 5.34
C VAL A 71 16.74 7.91 5.73
N ASP A 72 16.64 8.58 6.86
CA ASP A 72 15.41 9.27 7.25
C ASP A 72 15.21 10.53 6.38
N PRO A 73 14.12 10.62 5.59
CA PRO A 73 13.85 11.76 4.72
C PRO A 73 13.31 13.00 5.47
N GLN A 74 13.25 12.97 6.81
CA GLN A 74 12.80 14.09 7.67
C GLN A 74 11.39 14.57 7.30
N VAL A 75 10.44 13.64 7.16
CA VAL A 75 9.04 14.00 6.89
C VAL A 75 8.47 14.74 8.10
N PRO A 76 7.88 15.94 7.93
CA PRO A 76 7.34 16.73 9.03
C PRO A 76 5.99 16.16 9.52
N LEU A 77 6.05 14.98 10.15
CA LEU A 77 4.87 14.29 10.64
C LEU A 77 4.30 14.99 11.89
N PRO A 78 2.96 15.06 12.01
CA PRO A 78 2.32 15.42 13.27
C PRO A 78 2.72 14.46 14.41
N PRO A 79 2.63 14.89 15.67
CA PRO A 79 2.80 13.98 16.81
C PRO A 79 1.86 12.77 16.73
N SER A 80 2.28 11.64 17.28
CA SER A 80 1.47 10.42 17.35
C SER A 80 0.95 9.95 15.98
N SER A 81 1.79 10.08 14.94
CA SER A 81 1.50 9.61 13.59
C SER A 81 1.97 8.17 13.38
N SER A 82 1.19 7.41 12.63
CA SER A 82 1.51 6.07 12.15
C SER A 82 1.31 6.03 10.65
N ILE A 83 2.41 5.88 9.91
CA ILE A 83 2.40 5.74 8.45
C ILE A 83 2.38 4.25 8.12
N THR A 84 1.52 3.87 7.18
CA THR A 84 1.21 2.47 6.86
C THR A 84 1.28 2.19 5.36
N ALA A 85 1.18 3.21 4.52
CA ALA A 85 1.27 3.08 3.08
C ALA A 85 2.21 4.13 2.49
N VAL A 86 2.85 3.76 1.39
CA VAL A 86 3.75 4.59 0.61
C VAL A 86 3.57 4.27 -0.87
N ASP A 87 3.60 5.30 -1.71
CA ASP A 87 3.65 5.15 -3.15
C ASP A 87 4.64 6.16 -3.77
N VAL A 88 5.54 5.68 -4.62
CA VAL A 88 6.65 6.45 -5.19
C VAL A 88 6.53 6.43 -6.70
N ARG A 89 6.17 7.58 -7.28
CA ARG A 89 5.99 7.71 -8.73
C ARG A 89 7.24 8.26 -9.42
N ALA A 90 7.95 9.15 -8.74
CA ALA A 90 9.23 9.72 -9.16
C ALA A 90 9.96 10.33 -7.96
N ALA A 91 11.20 10.76 -8.16
CA ALA A 91 12.01 11.45 -7.14
C ALA A 91 11.32 12.69 -6.52
N GLY A 92 10.42 13.35 -7.25
CA GLY A 92 9.65 14.51 -6.79
C GLY A 92 8.14 14.27 -6.73
N ASP A 93 7.71 13.01 -6.63
CA ASP A 93 6.29 12.68 -6.49
C ASP A 93 6.15 11.43 -5.62
N VAL A 94 6.09 11.67 -4.31
CA VAL A 94 6.06 10.63 -3.27
C VAL A 94 4.88 10.86 -2.36
N TRP A 95 4.10 9.81 -2.14
CA TRP A 95 2.91 9.84 -1.31
C TRP A 95 3.05 8.90 -0.13
N LEU A 96 2.57 9.35 1.02
CA LEU A 96 2.48 8.57 2.24
C LEU A 96 1.06 8.66 2.77
N ALA A 97 0.53 7.58 3.31
CA ALA A 97 -0.75 7.58 3.99
C ALA A 97 -0.66 6.85 5.33
N GLY A 98 -1.47 7.33 6.27
CA GLY A 98 -1.50 6.82 7.62
C GLY A 98 -2.54 7.51 8.48
N THR A 99 -2.34 7.46 9.79
CA THR A 99 -3.22 8.12 10.76
C THR A 99 -2.44 8.88 11.81
N THR A 100 -3.11 9.81 12.48
CA THR A 100 -2.56 10.53 13.64
C THR A 100 -3.59 10.62 14.75
N ALA A 101 -3.10 10.58 15.99
CA ALA A 101 -3.88 10.90 17.20
C ALA A 101 -3.36 12.17 17.89
N ALA A 102 -2.88 13.15 17.12
CA ALA A 102 -2.28 14.38 17.65
C ALA A 102 -3.19 15.16 18.63
N THR A 103 -4.52 15.02 18.51
CA THR A 103 -5.51 15.66 19.41
C THR A 103 -5.69 14.90 20.73
N GLY A 104 -5.17 13.67 20.84
CA GLY A 104 -5.32 12.79 22.00
C GLY A 104 -6.72 12.20 22.22
N THR A 105 -7.73 12.62 21.44
CA THR A 105 -9.14 12.23 21.64
C THR A 105 -9.72 11.45 20.47
N SER A 106 -9.17 11.64 19.27
CA SER A 106 -9.61 10.97 18.05
C SER A 106 -8.43 10.61 17.16
N VAL A 107 -8.64 9.63 16.28
CA VAL A 107 -7.71 9.29 15.21
C VAL A 107 -8.25 9.89 13.91
N THR A 108 -7.44 10.68 13.20
CA THR A 108 -7.76 11.18 11.86
C THR A 108 -6.80 10.59 10.84
N GLY A 109 -7.23 10.55 9.57
CA GLY A 109 -6.33 10.14 8.50
C GLY A 109 -5.36 11.25 8.13
N LEU A 110 -4.19 10.85 7.68
CA LEU A 110 -3.08 11.71 7.29
C LEU A 110 -2.57 11.25 5.93
N VAL A 111 -2.41 12.18 5.00
CA VAL A 111 -1.63 11.99 3.78
C VAL A 111 -0.52 13.03 3.71
N MET A 112 0.67 12.59 3.32
CA MET A 112 1.80 13.49 3.03
C MET A 112 2.17 13.33 1.55
N HIS A 113 2.38 14.45 0.86
CA HIS A 113 2.83 14.49 -0.53
C HIS A 113 4.15 15.25 -0.62
N PHE A 114 5.16 14.67 -1.27
CA PHE A 114 6.39 15.35 -1.63
C PHE A 114 6.35 15.74 -3.10
N ASP A 115 6.46 17.04 -3.37
CA ASP A 115 6.38 17.63 -4.71
C ASP A 115 7.75 17.80 -5.41
N GLY A 116 8.81 17.24 -4.81
CA GLY A 116 10.20 17.43 -5.26
C GLY A 116 10.95 18.52 -4.50
N THR A 117 10.23 19.36 -3.76
CA THR A 117 10.82 20.47 -2.99
C THR A 117 10.47 20.39 -1.52
N SER A 118 9.21 20.10 -1.20
CA SER A 118 8.70 20.10 0.17
C SER A 118 7.62 19.04 0.39
N TRP A 119 7.41 18.71 1.66
CA TRP A 119 6.32 17.84 2.08
C TRP A 119 5.10 18.69 2.42
N GLU A 120 3.97 18.41 1.77
CA GLU A 120 2.67 18.96 2.10
C GLU A 120 1.83 17.93 2.85
N ARG A 121 1.11 18.39 3.87
CA ARG A 121 0.11 17.60 4.58
C ARG A 121 -1.26 17.82 3.96
N ILE A 122 -1.92 16.72 3.61
CA ILE A 122 -3.30 16.69 3.13
C ILE A 122 -4.13 15.93 4.16
N ASP A 123 -5.10 16.62 4.76
CA ASP A 123 -5.98 16.03 5.75
C ASP A 123 -7.03 15.13 5.09
N VAL A 124 -7.22 13.94 5.68
CA VAL A 124 -8.28 13.01 5.29
C VAL A 124 -9.49 13.27 6.19
N PRO A 125 -10.67 13.59 5.64
CA PRO A 125 -11.83 13.95 6.45
C PRO A 125 -12.37 12.76 7.25
N GLY A 126 -12.94 13.08 8.41
CA GLY A 126 -13.66 12.15 9.27
C GLY A 126 -12.86 11.62 10.45
N ASN A 127 -13.59 11.05 11.42
CA ASN A 127 -13.02 10.36 12.57
C ASN A 127 -12.82 8.88 12.20
N LEU A 128 -11.57 8.42 12.25
CA LEU A 128 -11.19 7.06 11.88
C LEU A 128 -11.05 6.12 13.09
N GLY A 129 -11.21 6.62 14.31
CA GLY A 129 -11.14 5.81 15.52
C GLY A 129 -10.78 6.58 16.78
N VAL A 130 -10.39 5.83 17.80
CA VAL A 130 -9.86 6.34 19.08
C VAL A 130 -8.37 5.99 19.18
N PRO A 131 -7.56 6.72 19.97
CA PRO A 131 -6.10 6.57 19.97
C PRO A 131 -5.54 5.14 20.12
N GLY A 132 -6.30 4.23 20.74
CA GLY A 132 -5.92 2.81 20.86
C GLY A 132 -6.06 1.97 19.59
N ASN A 133 -6.70 2.48 18.53
CA ASN A 133 -6.94 1.79 17.26
C ASN A 133 -6.46 2.65 16.10
N GLN A 134 -5.15 2.61 15.81
CA GLN A 134 -4.55 3.26 14.65
C GLN A 134 -4.26 2.24 13.54
N GLY A 135 -4.22 2.71 12.30
CA GLY A 135 -3.98 1.87 11.12
C GLY A 135 -5.17 1.42 10.26
N PRO A 136 -6.33 2.12 10.20
CA PRO A 136 -7.36 1.78 9.24
C PRO A 136 -6.95 2.05 7.79
N LEU A 137 -5.90 2.83 7.50
CA LEU A 137 -5.39 3.02 6.13
C LEU A 137 -4.29 1.97 5.87
N HIS A 138 -4.43 1.15 4.83
CA HIS A 138 -3.56 -0.04 4.63
C HIS A 138 -2.68 0.02 3.37
N ARG A 139 -3.22 0.53 2.27
CA ARG A 139 -2.56 0.60 0.97
C ARG A 139 -2.91 1.92 0.30
N MET A 140 -2.04 2.38 -0.57
CA MET A 140 -2.34 3.53 -1.41
C MET A 140 -1.83 3.32 -2.83
N VAL A 141 -2.48 4.00 -3.77
CA VAL A 141 -2.11 4.03 -5.19
C VAL A 141 -2.26 5.47 -5.65
N ALA A 142 -1.17 6.11 -6.04
CA ALA A 142 -1.18 7.42 -6.69
C ALA A 142 -0.88 7.22 -8.18
N THR A 143 -1.78 7.71 -9.05
CA THR A 143 -1.58 7.63 -10.51
C THR A 143 -1.29 9.00 -11.13
N SER A 144 -1.76 10.06 -10.48
CA SER A 144 -1.42 11.47 -10.70
C SER A 144 -1.39 12.20 -9.35
N PRO A 145 -0.86 13.44 -9.25
CA PRO A 145 -0.99 14.23 -8.02
C PRO A 145 -2.45 14.56 -7.64
N THR A 146 -3.36 14.31 -8.57
CA THR A 146 -4.80 14.59 -8.47
C THR A 146 -5.65 13.31 -8.56
N ASN A 147 -5.05 12.13 -8.45
CA ASN A 147 -5.77 10.86 -8.46
C ASN A 147 -5.05 9.86 -7.56
N VAL A 148 -5.39 9.95 -6.28
CA VAL A 148 -4.81 9.14 -5.21
C VAL A 148 -5.91 8.34 -4.53
N HIS A 149 -5.72 7.03 -4.42
CA HIS A 149 -6.62 6.11 -3.76
C HIS A 149 -5.96 5.58 -2.50
N VAL A 150 -6.65 5.61 -1.37
CA VAL A 150 -6.19 5.03 -0.10
C VAL A 150 -7.21 4.00 0.37
N LEU A 151 -6.76 2.75 0.53
CA LEU A 151 -7.58 1.66 1.02
C LEU A 151 -7.79 1.81 2.53
N ARG A 152 -9.04 2.01 2.93
CA ARG A 152 -9.47 2.02 4.33
C ARG A 152 -10.11 0.68 4.71
N VAL A 153 -9.54 0.01 5.69
CA VAL A 153 -10.06 -1.22 6.27
C VAL A 153 -10.69 -0.92 7.63
N ARG A 154 -11.89 -1.45 7.83
CA ARG A 154 -12.66 -1.31 9.06
C ARG A 154 -12.01 -2.11 10.20
N GLN A 155 -11.62 -1.39 11.25
CA GLN A 155 -11.09 -1.97 12.49
C GLN A 155 -11.94 -1.64 13.72
N ASN A 156 -12.98 -0.82 13.56
CA ASN A 156 -13.84 -0.35 14.64
C ASN A 156 -15.27 -0.04 14.12
N ALA A 157 -16.12 0.46 15.01
CA ALA A 157 -17.51 0.80 14.68
C ALA A 157 -17.67 2.14 13.94
N GLN A 158 -16.67 3.02 14.00
CA GLN A 158 -16.72 4.38 13.44
C GLN A 158 -16.49 4.44 11.92
N VAL A 159 -15.91 3.39 11.32
CA VAL A 159 -15.58 3.36 9.88
C VAL A 159 -16.15 2.15 9.16
N THR A 160 -16.29 2.28 7.84
CA THR A 160 -16.60 1.19 6.89
C THR A 160 -15.40 0.91 5.98
N ASN A 161 -15.38 -0.27 5.34
CA ASN A 161 -14.40 -0.59 4.32
C ASN A 161 -14.65 0.25 3.06
N ALA A 162 -13.65 0.99 2.63
CA ALA A 162 -13.79 1.95 1.54
C ALA A 162 -12.45 2.17 0.82
N ILE A 163 -12.53 2.73 -0.39
CA ILE A 163 -11.43 3.48 -0.99
C ILE A 163 -11.72 4.97 -0.75
N LEU A 164 -10.73 5.67 -0.21
CA LEU A 164 -10.74 7.13 -0.14
C LEU A 164 -10.05 7.65 -1.39
N ARG A 165 -10.74 8.44 -2.21
CA ARG A 165 -10.19 9.01 -3.44
C ARG A 165 -9.96 10.51 -3.27
N TYR A 166 -8.75 10.96 -3.53
CA TYR A 166 -8.39 12.37 -3.60
C TYR A 166 -8.29 12.81 -5.06
N ASP A 167 -8.97 13.91 -5.40
CA ASP A 167 -9.05 14.46 -6.77
C ASP A 167 -8.07 15.63 -7.02
N GLY A 168 -7.15 15.91 -6.09
CA GLY A 168 -6.30 17.10 -6.11
C GLY A 168 -6.84 18.28 -5.30
N THR A 169 -8.10 18.21 -4.85
CA THR A 169 -8.74 19.27 -4.06
C THR A 169 -9.55 18.72 -2.90
N SER A 170 -10.21 17.57 -3.09
CA SER A 170 -11.19 17.04 -2.18
C SER A 170 -11.12 15.52 -2.08
N TRP A 171 -11.69 14.98 -1.01
CA TRP A 171 -11.79 13.55 -0.76
C TRP A 171 -13.21 13.05 -0.99
N THR A 172 -13.34 11.92 -1.68
CA THR A 172 -14.57 11.15 -1.80
C THR A 172 -14.39 9.78 -1.15
N THR A 173 -15.36 9.35 -0.35
CA THR A 173 -15.39 7.99 0.22
C THR A 173 -16.20 7.07 -0.69
N ILE A 174 -15.55 6.06 -1.24
CA ILE A 174 -16.16 5.05 -2.12
C ILE A 174 -16.27 3.75 -1.34
N GLY A 175 -17.49 3.36 -0.98
CA GLY A 175 -17.74 2.11 -0.26
C GLY A 175 -17.32 0.89 -1.09
N THR A 176 -16.76 -0.12 -0.45
CA THR A 176 -16.48 -1.41 -1.09
C THR A 176 -17.78 -2.23 -1.25
N PRO A 177 -17.92 -3.02 -2.34
CA PRO A 177 -19.06 -3.92 -2.51
C PRO A 177 -19.22 -4.84 -1.30
N LEU A 178 -20.45 -4.95 -0.79
CA LEU A 178 -20.78 -5.74 0.41
C LEU A 178 -19.92 -5.40 1.65
N ASN A 179 -19.33 -4.20 1.70
CA ASN A 179 -18.40 -3.78 2.74
C ASN A 179 -17.22 -4.78 2.92
N ALA A 180 -16.70 -5.33 1.82
CA ALA A 180 -15.58 -6.25 1.84
C ALA A 180 -14.27 -5.59 2.31
N ALA A 181 -13.52 -6.26 3.18
CA ALA A 181 -12.18 -5.82 3.58
C ALA A 181 -11.16 -6.14 2.47
N GLY A 182 -10.26 -5.20 2.20
CA GLY A 182 -9.17 -5.39 1.23
C GLY A 182 -7.82 -5.66 1.90
N ILE A 183 -6.98 -6.48 1.27
CA ILE A 183 -5.59 -6.76 1.71
C ILE A 183 -4.52 -6.25 0.74
N GLY A 184 -4.92 -5.94 -0.49
CA GLY A 184 -4.05 -5.43 -1.54
C GLY A 184 -4.82 -4.49 -2.45
N MET A 185 -4.11 -3.58 -3.12
CA MET A 185 -4.68 -2.66 -4.09
C MET A 185 -3.59 -2.23 -5.08
N SER A 186 -3.94 -2.20 -6.35
CA SER A 186 -3.08 -1.74 -7.44
C SER A 186 -3.85 -0.76 -8.34
N SER A 187 -3.13 0.05 -9.09
CA SER A 187 -3.71 0.74 -10.25
C SER A 187 -4.25 -0.27 -11.26
N ASP A 188 -5.27 0.12 -12.01
CA ASP A 188 -5.76 -0.60 -13.20
C ASP A 188 -5.06 -0.15 -14.50
N GLY A 189 -4.01 0.67 -14.39
CA GLY A 189 -3.33 1.31 -15.52
C GLY A 189 -4.06 2.53 -16.11
N GLY A 190 -5.21 2.89 -15.57
CA GLY A 190 -5.98 4.08 -15.90
C GLY A 190 -6.23 4.95 -14.66
N SER A 191 -7.47 5.42 -14.49
CA SER A 191 -7.87 6.24 -13.34
C SER A 191 -8.38 5.42 -12.15
N GLY A 192 -8.53 4.11 -12.31
CA GLY A 192 -9.15 3.22 -11.34
C GLY A 192 -8.15 2.39 -10.54
N VAL A 193 -8.68 1.42 -9.81
CA VAL A 193 -7.89 0.49 -9.01
C VAL A 193 -8.50 -0.91 -8.97
N VAL A 194 -7.63 -1.91 -8.84
CA VAL A 194 -8.01 -3.29 -8.54
C VAL A 194 -7.68 -3.58 -7.08
N MET A 195 -8.70 -3.91 -6.28
CA MET A 195 -8.59 -4.30 -4.88
C MET A 195 -8.66 -5.82 -4.74
N LEU A 196 -7.86 -6.38 -3.85
CA LEU A 196 -7.96 -7.77 -3.41
C LEU A 196 -8.83 -7.89 -2.15
N PRO A 197 -10.09 -8.36 -2.25
CA PRO A 197 -10.90 -8.66 -1.08
C PRO A 197 -10.39 -9.90 -0.34
N ILE A 198 -10.69 -9.98 0.95
CA ILE A 198 -10.57 -11.22 1.73
C ILE A 198 -11.78 -12.08 1.40
N THR A 199 -11.56 -13.22 0.75
CA THR A 199 -12.64 -14.10 0.32
C THR A 199 -12.31 -15.55 0.64
N THR A 200 -13.36 -16.37 0.68
CA THR A 200 -13.23 -17.82 0.74
C THR A 200 -13.85 -18.39 -0.52
N GLY A 201 -13.15 -19.32 -1.16
CA GLY A 201 -13.61 -19.87 -2.43
C GLY A 201 -12.53 -20.63 -3.17
N THR A 202 -12.92 -21.18 -4.31
CA THR A 202 -12.02 -21.94 -5.18
C THR A 202 -11.37 -21.07 -6.26
N ALA A 203 -11.70 -19.78 -6.32
CA ALA A 203 -11.12 -18.82 -7.25
C ALA A 203 -10.70 -17.56 -6.49
N ALA A 204 -9.61 -16.93 -6.95
CA ALA A 204 -9.25 -15.60 -6.47
C ALA A 204 -10.30 -14.59 -6.96
N GLN A 205 -10.69 -13.65 -6.10
CA GLN A 205 -11.61 -12.58 -6.45
C GLN A 205 -10.85 -11.25 -6.51
N TYR A 206 -11.25 -10.40 -7.45
CA TYR A 206 -10.71 -9.07 -7.68
C TYR A 206 -11.87 -8.09 -7.78
N MET A 207 -11.83 -7.00 -7.01
CA MET A 207 -12.83 -5.93 -7.12
C MET A 207 -12.20 -4.76 -7.87
N HIS A 208 -12.69 -4.45 -9.05
CA HIS A 208 -12.18 -3.38 -9.90
C HIS A 208 -13.11 -2.16 -9.80
N TYR A 209 -12.55 -1.03 -9.42
CA TYR A 209 -13.22 0.26 -9.48
C TYR A 209 -12.65 1.06 -10.66
N ASP A 210 -13.46 1.35 -11.66
CA ASP A 210 -13.02 2.00 -12.91
C ASP A 210 -12.92 3.54 -12.82
N GLY A 211 -13.16 4.11 -11.64
CA GLY A 211 -13.30 5.55 -11.43
C GLY A 211 -14.75 6.01 -11.28
N SER A 212 -15.73 5.14 -11.55
CA SER A 212 -17.15 5.42 -11.44
C SER A 212 -17.94 4.28 -10.80
N ALA A 213 -17.65 3.03 -11.14
CA ALA A 213 -18.41 1.87 -10.74
C ALA A 213 -17.51 0.70 -10.34
N TRP A 214 -18.07 -0.21 -9.55
CA TRP A 214 -17.42 -1.45 -9.17
C TRP A 214 -17.82 -2.59 -10.09
N THR A 215 -16.85 -3.40 -10.47
CA THR A 215 -17.04 -4.73 -11.04
C THR A 215 -16.29 -5.76 -10.21
N THR A 216 -16.68 -7.03 -10.33
CA THR A 216 -15.98 -8.15 -9.70
C THR A 216 -15.50 -9.09 -10.78
N LEU A 217 -14.21 -9.42 -10.74
CA LEU A 217 -13.58 -10.41 -11.59
C LEU A 217 -13.16 -11.61 -10.74
N ASN A 218 -13.24 -12.80 -11.32
CA ASN A 218 -12.76 -14.03 -10.70
C ASN A 218 -11.65 -14.62 -11.55
N GLY A 219 -10.57 -15.05 -10.90
CA GLY A 219 -9.55 -15.87 -11.53
C GLY A 219 -10.07 -17.29 -11.81
N PRO A 220 -9.28 -18.13 -12.51
CA PRO A 220 -9.60 -19.54 -12.69
C PRO A 220 -9.85 -20.29 -11.38
N ALA A 221 -10.85 -21.19 -11.39
CA ALA A 221 -11.11 -22.09 -10.28
C ALA A 221 -9.96 -23.09 -10.09
N ARG A 222 -9.64 -23.38 -8.83
CA ARG A 222 -8.61 -24.34 -8.40
C ARG A 222 -9.14 -25.21 -7.28
N SER A 223 -8.44 -26.32 -7.03
CA SER A 223 -8.71 -27.17 -5.88
C SER A 223 -8.22 -26.53 -4.58
N GLY A 224 -9.11 -26.40 -3.60
CA GLY A 224 -8.83 -25.83 -2.29
C GLY A 224 -9.29 -24.38 -2.14
N SER A 225 -8.92 -23.76 -1.01
CA SER A 225 -9.20 -22.35 -0.74
C SER A 225 -8.17 -21.46 -1.43
N VAL A 226 -8.62 -20.53 -2.24
CA VAL A 226 -7.78 -19.65 -3.06
C VAL A 226 -7.84 -18.22 -2.54
N GLN A 227 -6.68 -17.62 -2.30
CA GLN A 227 -6.55 -16.20 -1.96
C GLN A 227 -5.40 -15.59 -2.75
N ALA A 228 -5.70 -14.52 -3.49
CA ALA A 228 -4.68 -13.61 -4.00
C ALA A 228 -4.12 -12.80 -2.83
N SER A 229 -2.81 -12.73 -2.72
CA SER A 229 -2.11 -12.01 -1.63
C SER A 229 -1.49 -10.70 -2.10
N ASP A 230 -1.22 -10.58 -3.40
CA ASP A 230 -0.65 -9.37 -3.98
C ASP A 230 -1.15 -9.14 -5.41
N VAL A 231 -1.19 -7.87 -5.81
CA VAL A 231 -1.59 -7.43 -7.15
C VAL A 231 -0.82 -6.18 -7.51
N ASP A 232 -0.35 -6.11 -8.75
CA ASP A 232 0.39 -4.95 -9.24
C ASP A 232 0.07 -4.69 -10.73
N ALA A 233 0.12 -3.42 -11.11
CA ALA A 233 -0.14 -2.96 -12.45
C ALA A 233 1.09 -3.26 -13.30
N ARG A 234 0.86 -3.77 -14.51
CA ARG A 234 1.94 -3.90 -15.48
C ARG A 234 2.22 -2.52 -16.08
N PRO A 235 3.43 -1.95 -15.91
CA PRO A 235 3.73 -0.59 -16.35
C PRO A 235 3.43 -0.37 -17.83
N GLY A 236 2.79 0.77 -18.14
CA GLY A 236 2.45 1.16 -19.51
C GLY A 236 1.29 0.38 -20.14
N THR A 237 0.53 -0.37 -19.36
CA THR A 237 -0.63 -1.14 -19.82
C THR A 237 -1.78 -1.04 -18.80
N THR A 238 -2.97 -1.53 -19.17
CA THR A 238 -4.09 -1.74 -18.24
C THR A 238 -4.08 -3.13 -17.59
N ALA A 239 -3.04 -3.93 -17.86
CA ALA A 239 -2.95 -5.27 -17.34
C ALA A 239 -2.50 -5.26 -15.87
N VAL A 240 -3.00 -6.21 -15.09
CA VAL A 240 -2.54 -6.45 -13.71
C VAL A 240 -2.01 -7.87 -13.58
N VAL A 241 -0.99 -8.02 -12.74
CA VAL A 241 -0.42 -9.30 -12.35
C VAL A 241 -0.78 -9.54 -10.90
N SER A 242 -1.20 -10.74 -10.56
CA SER A 242 -1.50 -11.11 -9.19
C SER A 242 -0.80 -12.38 -8.79
N ALA A 243 -0.38 -12.47 -7.54
CA ALA A 243 0.17 -13.68 -6.95
C ALA A 243 -0.66 -14.10 -5.74
N GLY A 244 -0.74 -15.41 -5.51
CA GLY A 244 -1.51 -15.96 -4.41
C GLY A 244 -1.23 -17.42 -4.14
N THR A 245 -2.08 -18.03 -3.31
CA THR A 245 -1.96 -19.43 -2.93
C THR A 245 -3.30 -20.15 -2.95
N ALA A 246 -3.32 -21.36 -3.51
CA ALA A 246 -4.39 -22.34 -3.34
C ALA A 246 -4.01 -23.32 -2.22
N SER A 247 -4.81 -23.35 -1.16
CA SER A 247 -4.55 -24.13 0.06
C SER A 247 -5.49 -25.33 0.16
N GLN A 248 -4.90 -26.51 0.34
CA GLN A 248 -5.55 -27.77 0.70
C GLN A 248 -5.09 -28.19 2.09
N ALA A 249 -5.67 -29.25 2.65
CA ALA A 249 -5.34 -29.72 4.00
C ALA A 249 -3.86 -30.11 4.17
N ASP A 250 -3.24 -30.62 3.11
CA ASP A 250 -1.89 -31.20 3.10
C ASP A 250 -0.87 -30.40 2.29
N ARG A 251 -1.31 -29.42 1.48
CA ARG A 251 -0.42 -28.65 0.60
C ARG A 251 -0.92 -27.23 0.32
N LYS A 252 0.05 -26.37 -0.02
CA LYS A 252 -0.18 -25.02 -0.56
C LYS A 252 0.47 -24.91 -1.93
N THR A 253 -0.29 -24.49 -2.94
CA THR A 253 0.19 -24.32 -4.31
C THR A 253 0.20 -22.84 -4.66
N PRO A 254 1.37 -22.21 -4.89
CA PRO A 254 1.42 -20.82 -5.32
C PRO A 254 0.89 -20.69 -6.75
N PHE A 255 0.34 -19.52 -7.07
CA PHE A 255 -0.04 -19.18 -8.44
C PHE A 255 0.34 -17.73 -8.77
N ILE A 256 0.48 -17.48 -10.07
CA ILE A 256 0.51 -16.14 -10.66
C ILE A 256 -0.59 -16.09 -11.72
N GLU A 257 -1.32 -15.00 -11.74
CA GLU A 257 -2.38 -14.70 -12.71
C GLU A 257 -2.11 -13.38 -13.40
N TYR A 258 -2.59 -13.28 -14.63
CA TYR A 258 -2.48 -12.11 -15.49
C TYR A 258 -3.86 -11.75 -16.00
N PHE A 259 -4.23 -10.48 -15.86
CA PHE A 259 -5.49 -9.92 -16.34
C PHE A 259 -5.19 -8.73 -17.24
N SER A 260 -6.00 -8.51 -18.27
CA SER A 260 -5.89 -7.40 -19.22
C SER A 260 -7.25 -6.86 -19.61
#